data_AF-A0A7X5Q9H3-F1
#
_entry.id   AF-A0A7X5Q9H3-F1
#
_cell.length_a   1.000
_cell.length_b   1.000
_cell.length_c   1.000
_cell.angle_alpha   90.00
_cell.angle_beta   90.00
_cell.angle_gamma   90.00
#
_symmetry.space_group_name_H-M   'P 1'
#
loop_
_entity.id
_entity.type
_entity.pdbx_description
1 polymer ?
#
loop_
_entity_poly.entity_id
_entity_poly.type
_entity_poly.pdbx_seq_one_letter_code
_entity_poly.pdbx_strand_id
1 'polypeptide(L)' 'MTGHTKDEKFILSAFEAAEQSGDTFAVLDRYEIGNSIGLSPKTVNTICQLLAKANFIKPVGKTEIRLTNNGTDLVNRLSS' A
#
# COMPACT_ATOMS: atom_id res chain seq x y z
N MET A 1 -10.72 13.79 -14.24
CA MET A 1 -10.48 12.70 -13.26
C MET A 1 -9.26 11.92 -13.72
N THR A 2 -8.08 12.32 -13.28
CA THR A 2 -6.84 11.56 -13.51
C THR A 2 -6.93 10.29 -12.68
N GLY A 3 -7.17 9.16 -13.34
CA GLY A 3 -7.31 7.88 -12.66
C GLY A 3 -5.99 7.48 -12.00
N HIS A 4 -6.02 7.19 -10.70
CA HIS A 4 -4.85 6.72 -9.98
C HIS A 4 -4.22 5.50 -10.66
N THR A 5 -2.89 5.45 -10.67
CA THR A 5 -2.15 4.27 -11.12
C THR A 5 -2.40 3.09 -10.18
N LYS A 6 -2.00 1.87 -10.58
CA LYS A 6 -2.25 0.66 -9.76
C LYS A 6 -1.48 0.71 -8.43
N ASP A 7 -0.28 1.26 -8.44
CA ASP A 7 0.55 1.47 -7.26
C ASP A 7 -0.01 2.56 -6.34
N GLU A 8 -0.56 3.65 -6.89
CA GLU A 8 -1.29 4.65 -6.12
C GLU A 8 -2.56 4.07 -5.47
N LYS A 9 -3.35 3.29 -6.23
CA LYS A 9 -4.51 2.59 -5.67
C LYS A 9 -4.13 1.63 -4.55
N PHE A 10 -3.02 0.91 -4.73
CA PHE A 10 -2.52 -0.01 -3.72
C PHE A 10 -2.14 0.71 -2.43
N ILE A 11 -1.39 1.82 -2.51
CA ILE A 11 -0.97 2.53 -1.30
C ILE A 11 -2.14 3.22 -0.58
N LEU A 12 -3.10 3.75 -1.32
CA LEU A 12 -4.35 4.30 -0.75
C LEU A 12 -5.12 3.21 0.01
N SER A 13 -5.28 2.04 -0.61
CA SER A 13 -6.00 0.91 0.02
C SER A 13 -5.26 0.35 1.23
N ALA A 14 -3.93 0.33 1.19
CA ALA A 14 -3.11 -0.05 2.34
C ALA A 14 -3.30 0.92 3.52
N PHE A 15 -3.37 2.23 3.23
CA PHE A 15 -3.57 3.25 4.24
C PHE A 15 -4.96 3.17 4.85
N GLU A 16 -6.00 3.01 4.04
CA GLU A 16 -7.37 2.83 4.52
C GLU A 16 -7.47 1.59 5.44
N ALA A 17 -6.87 0.46 5.05
CA ALA A 17 -6.84 -0.74 5.88
C ALA A 17 -6.09 -0.52 7.21
N ALA A 18 -5.00 0.25 7.20
CA ALA A 18 -4.27 0.62 8.42
C ALA A 18 -5.14 1.50 9.33
N GLU A 19 -5.78 2.53 8.79
CA GLU A 19 -6.66 3.43 9.55
C GLU A 19 -7.86 2.70 10.17
N GLN A 20 -8.45 1.76 9.44
CA GLN A 20 -9.54 0.93 9.96
C GLN A 20 -9.13 0.07 11.18
N SER A 21 -7.84 -0.23 11.32
CA SER A 21 -7.29 -0.95 12.48
C SER A 21 -6.97 -0.04 13.68
N GLY A 22 -7.05 1.29 13.51
CA GLY A 22 -6.68 2.28 14.52
C GLY A 22 -5.17 2.53 14.63
N ASP A 23 -4.35 1.90 13.78
CA ASP A 23 -2.90 2.09 13.71
C ASP A 23 -2.46 2.29 12.24
N THR A 24 -2.07 3.52 11.89
CA THR A 24 -1.54 3.86 10.55
C THR A 24 -0.30 3.06 10.17
N PHE A 25 0.41 2.52 11.16
CA PHE A 25 1.59 1.67 11.00
C PHE A 25 1.27 0.20 11.29
N ALA A 26 0.01 -0.20 11.15
CA ALA A 26 -0.39 -1.59 11.23
C ALA A 26 0.38 -2.46 10.22
N VAL A 27 0.62 -3.70 10.62
CA VAL A 27 1.15 -4.74 9.74
C VAL A 27 0.00 -5.33 8.95
N LEU A 28 0.12 -5.32 7.62
CA LEU A 28 -0.96 -5.70 6.70
C LEU A 28 -0.49 -6.80 5.75
N ASP A 29 -1.41 -7.67 5.32
CA ASP A 29 -1.13 -8.63 4.25
C ASP A 29 -1.26 -7.97 2.87
N ARG A 30 -0.17 -7.98 2.10
CA ARG A 30 -0.14 -7.34 0.78
C ARG A 30 -1.11 -7.95 -0.23
N TYR A 31 -1.41 -9.25 -0.12
CA TYR A 31 -2.31 -9.93 -1.04
C TYR A 31 -3.77 -9.65 -0.69
N GLU A 32 -4.11 -9.49 0.58
CA GLU A 32 -5.44 -9.03 1.00
C GLU A 32 -5.73 -7.63 0.43
N ILE A 33 -4.79 -6.69 0.60
CA ILE A 33 -4.89 -5.34 0.00
C ILE A 33 -4.99 -5.43 -1.52
N GLY A 34 -4.11 -6.20 -2.16
CA GLY A 34 -4.13 -6.34 -3.61
C GLY A 34 -5.44 -6.93 -4.14
N ASN A 35 -5.98 -7.92 -3.44
CA ASN A 35 -7.22 -8.59 -3.82
C ASN A 35 -8.43 -7.66 -3.68
N SER A 36 -8.48 -6.79 -2.66
CA SER A 36 -9.60 -5.86 -2.47
C SER A 36 -9.76 -4.86 -3.61
N ILE A 37 -8.67 -4.55 -4.32
CA ILE A 37 -8.65 -3.71 -5.53
C ILE A 37 -8.50 -4.49 -6.84
N GLY A 38 -8.72 -5.81 -6.82
CA GLY A 38 -8.75 -6.66 -8.01
C GLY A 38 -7.39 -6.87 -8.69
N LEU A 39 -6.29 -6.80 -7.94
CA LEU A 39 -4.94 -7.06 -8.47
C LEU A 39 -4.56 -8.53 -8.35
N SER A 40 -3.88 -9.03 -9.39
CA SER A 40 -3.29 -10.37 -9.36
C SER A 40 -2.09 -10.44 -8.40
N PRO A 41 -1.79 -11.61 -7.80
CA PRO A 41 -0.62 -11.79 -6.93
C PRO A 41 0.71 -11.37 -7.58
N LYS A 42 0.86 -11.61 -8.90
CA LYS A 42 2.02 -11.17 -9.66
C LYS A 42 2.15 -9.64 -9.67
N THR A 43 1.05 -8.93 -9.93
CA THR A 43 1.00 -7.47 -9.93
C THR A 43 1.29 -6.90 -8.54
N VAL A 44 0.72 -7.50 -7.49
CA VAL A 44 0.98 -7.12 -6.09
C VAL A 44 2.47 -7.19 -5.76
N ASN A 45 3.13 -8.29 -6.13
CA ASN A 45 4.56 -8.45 -5.87
C ASN A 45 5.39 -7.37 -6.59
N THR A 46 5.07 -7.07 -7.85
CA THR A 46 5.75 -5.99 -8.59
C THR A 46 5.54 -4.63 -7.94
N ILE A 47 4.31 -4.29 -7.55
CA ILE A 47 4.00 -3.01 -6.89
C ILE A 47 4.72 -2.92 -5.55
N CYS A 48 4.68 -3.97 -4.73
CA CYS A 48 5.36 -3.97 -3.44
C CYS A 48 6.88 -3.77 -3.58
N GLN A 49 7.50 -4.37 -4.60
CA GLN A 49 8.93 -4.15 -4.88
C GLN A 49 9.22 -2.68 -5.24
N LEU A 50 8.38 -2.07 -6.08
CA LEU A 50 8.53 -0.66 -6.47
C LEU A 50 8.36 0.27 -5.26
N LEU A 51 7.27 0.09 -4.49
CA LEU A 51 6.97 0.91 -3.32
C LEU A 51 8.01 0.73 -2.21
N ALA A 52 8.53 -0.48 -2.01
CA ALA A 52 9.60 -0.74 -1.04
C ALA A 52 10.91 -0.07 -1.45
N LYS A 53 11.29 -0.14 -2.74
CA LYS A 53 12.47 0.54 -3.27
C LYS A 53 12.37 2.06 -3.12
N ALA A 54 11.18 2.62 -3.25
CA ALA A 54 10.89 4.04 -3.03
C ALA A 54 10.71 4.41 -1.54
N ASN A 55 10.84 3.46 -0.62
CA ASN A 55 10.63 3.64 0.82
C ASN A 55 9.22 4.14 1.19
N PHE A 56 8.19 3.78 0.41
CA PHE A 56 6.79 4.05 0.74
C PHE A 56 6.17 2.97 1.62
N ILE A 57 6.67 1.74 1.50
CA ILE A 57 6.32 0.62 2.38
C ILE A 57 7.59 -0.07 2.86
N LYS A 58 7.48 -0.85 3.94
CA LYS A 58 8.52 -1.77 4.40
C LYS A 58 7.95 -3.19 4.50
N PRO A 59 8.60 -4.20 3.88
CA PRO A 59 8.28 -5.59 4.16
C PRO A 59 8.74 -5.93 5.58
N VAL A 60 7.86 -6.59 6.34
CA VAL A 60 8.14 -7.03 7.72
C VAL A 60 7.98 -8.53 7.90
N GLY A 61 7.54 -9.24 6.86
CA GLY A 61 7.44 -10.69 6.83
C GLY A 61 7.39 -11.25 5.40
N LYS A 62 6.77 -12.42 5.22
CA LYS A 62 6.67 -13.09 3.90
C LYS A 62 5.67 -12.38 2.99
N THR A 63 4.52 -12.03 3.56
CA THR A 63 3.42 -11.31 2.89
C THR A 63 3.11 -10.01 3.60
N GLU A 64 3.61 -9.86 4.82
CA GLU A 64 3.38 -8.72 5.69
C GLU A 64 4.18 -7.49 5.25
N ILE A 65 3.47 -6.37 5.15
CA ILE A 65 4.02 -5.04 4.85
C ILE A 65 3.51 -4.03 5.86
N ARG A 66 4.19 -2.89 5.94
CA ARG A 66 3.77 -1.73 6.73
C ARG A 66 4.06 -0.44 5.97
N LEU A 67 3.21 0.57 6.12
CA LEU A 67 3.46 1.90 5.56
C LEU A 67 4.63 2.58 6.27
N THR A 68 5.33 3.45 5.54
CA THR A 68 6.29 4.38 6.12
C THR A 68 5.67 5.76 6.25
N ASN A 69 6.36 6.69 6.91
CA ASN A 69 5.99 8.11 6.90
C ASN A 69 5.91 8.64 5.46
N ASN A 70 6.88 8.31 4.60
CA ASN A 70 6.85 8.72 3.19
C ASN A 70 5.63 8.17 2.44
N GLY A 71 5.21 6.94 2.76
CA GLY A 71 4.01 6.34 2.16
C GLY A 71 2.74 7.05 2.61
N THR A 72 2.67 7.42 3.88
CA THR A 72 1.57 8.21 4.45
C THR A 72 1.52 9.61 3.82
N ASP A 73 2.67 10.27 3.68
CA ASP A 73 2.79 11.57 3.01
C ASP A 73 2.35 11.52 1.54
N LEU A 74 2.64 10.42 0.84
CA LEU A 74 2.18 10.22 -0.53
C LEU A 74 0.65 10.14 -0.58
N VAL A 75 0.02 9.37 0.32
CA VAL A 75 -1.44 9.28 0.41
C VAL A 75 -2.09 10.64 0.66
N ASN A 76 -1.51 11.44 1.56
CA ASN A 76 -1.99 12.79 1.83
C ASN A 76 -1.96 13.70 0.58
N ARG A 77 -0.94 13.55 -0.28
CA ARG A 77 -0.82 14.29 -1.55
C ARG A 77 -1.75 13.79 -2.65
N LEU A 78 -2.13 12.52 -2.61
CA LEU A 78 -3.06 11.92 -3.58
C LEU A 78 -4.53 12.23 -3.24
N SER A 79 -4.81 12.53 -1.97
CA SER A 79 -6.16 12.80 -1.45
C SER A 79 -6.51 14.29 -1.37
N SER A 80 -5.53 15.16 -1.66
CA SER A 80 -5.64 16.62 -1.71
C SER A 80 -5.95 17.13 -3.11
#